data_AF-A0A4W3I8M0-F1
#
_entry.id   AF-A0A4W3I8M0-F1
#
_cell.length_a   1.000
_cell.length_b   1.000
_cell.length_c   1.000
_cell.angle_alpha   90.00
_cell.angle_beta   90.00
_cell.angle_gamma   90.00
#
_symmetry.space_group_name_H-M   'P 1'
#
loop_
_entity.id
_entity.type
_entity.pdbx_description
1 polymer ?
#
loop_
_entity_poly.entity_id
_entity_poly.type
_entity_poly.pdbx_seq_one_letter_code
_entity_poly.pdbx_strand_id
1 'polypeptide(L)'
;MATEEYQEEDAFCFNVGGWFFSVPKSKLSQFQDSVLWQEASSLALSEEARLFIDRDGYTFRHVHYYLHTSKLSFSCFSEIRLLYEQATAMCLTSLQQVTAV
;
A
#
# COMPACT_ATOMS: atom_id res chain seq x y z
N MET A 1 -13.66 33.92 -7.29
CA MET A 1 -13.66 32.62 -6.60
C MET A 1 -12.36 31.95 -6.98
N ALA A 2 -11.43 31.84 -6.03
CA ALA A 2 -10.12 31.26 -6.28
C ALA A 2 -10.30 29.75 -6.41
N THR A 3 -9.86 29.20 -7.53
CA THR A 3 -9.65 27.77 -7.73
C THR A 3 -8.52 27.35 -6.82
N GLU A 4 -8.82 26.56 -5.79
CA GLU A 4 -7.81 25.93 -4.95
C GLU A 4 -7.05 24.90 -5.80
N GLU A 5 -5.89 25.30 -6.31
CA GLU A 5 -4.91 24.38 -6.89
C GLU A 5 -4.38 23.47 -5.78
N TYR A 6 -4.81 22.20 -5.79
CA TYR A 6 -4.23 21.18 -4.94
C TYR A 6 -2.78 20.96 -5.39
N GLN A 7 -1.81 21.47 -4.63
CA GLN A 7 -0.38 21.19 -4.88
C GLN A 7 -0.13 19.68 -4.79
N GLU A 8 0.04 19.05 -5.95
CA GLU A 8 0.42 17.64 -6.13
C GLU A 8 1.93 17.41 -5.88
N GLU A 9 2.67 18.44 -5.47
CA GLU A 9 4.11 18.58 -5.74
C GLU A 9 5.06 17.86 -4.75
N ASP A 10 4.58 17.29 -3.64
CA ASP A 10 5.48 16.60 -2.68
C ASP A 10 4.97 15.23 -2.22
N ALA A 11 4.75 14.36 -3.20
CA ALA A 11 4.38 12.97 -2.96
C ALA A 11 5.22 11.98 -3.78
N PHE A 12 5.34 10.77 -3.26
CA PHE A 12 5.86 9.63 -3.99
C PHE A 12 4.74 8.90 -4.71
N CYS A 13 4.96 8.62 -6.00
CA CYS A 13 4.02 7.88 -6.84
C CYS A 13 4.41 6.40 -6.94
N PHE A 14 3.44 5.51 -6.77
CA PHE A 14 3.61 4.07 -6.86
C PHE A 14 2.65 3.46 -7.88
N ASN A 15 3.12 2.50 -8.66
CA ASN A 15 2.33 1.57 -9.45
C ASN A 15 2.47 0.17 -8.82
N VAL A 16 1.40 -0.34 -8.21
CA VAL A 16 1.39 -1.62 -7.50
C VAL A 16 0.50 -2.59 -8.26
N GLY A 17 1.11 -3.50 -9.03
CA GLY A 17 0.37 -4.48 -9.84
C GLY A 17 -0.64 -3.86 -10.81
N GLY A 18 -0.37 -2.65 -11.31
CA GLY A 18 -1.26 -1.88 -12.19
C GLY A 18 -2.15 -0.85 -11.49
N TRP A 19 -2.14 -0.78 -10.15
CA TRP A 19 -2.89 0.19 -9.37
C TRP A 19 -2.02 1.38 -8.99
N PHE A 20 -2.54 2.59 -9.13
CA PHE A 20 -1.79 3.81 -8.87
C PHE A 20 -2.09 4.39 -7.50
N PHE A 21 -1.03 4.69 -6.75
CA PHE A 21 -1.09 5.30 -5.42
C PHE A 21 -0.14 6.50 -5.35
N SER A 22 -0.51 7.47 -4.53
CA SER A 22 0.33 8.60 -4.16
C SER A 22 0.42 8.70 -2.64
N VAL A 23 1.61 8.93 -2.10
CA VAL A 23 1.85 9.09 -0.65
C VAL A 23 2.68 10.35 -0.42
N PRO A 24 2.21 11.31 0.39
CA PRO A 24 3.00 12.50 0.72
C PRO A 24 4.37 12.13 1.31
N LYS A 25 5.44 12.82 0.88
CA LYS A 25 6.79 12.52 1.37
C LYS A 25 6.89 12.66 2.89
N SER A 26 6.17 13.65 3.46
CA SER A 26 6.05 13.88 4.91
C SER A 26 5.43 12.73 5.70
N LYS A 27 4.60 11.90 5.07
CA LYS A 27 4.05 10.69 5.69
C LYS A 27 5.00 9.52 5.54
N LEU A 28 5.56 9.32 4.36
CA LEU A 28 6.46 8.20 4.11
C LEU A 28 7.79 8.34 4.87
N SER A 29 8.25 9.57 5.13
CA SER A 29 9.46 9.86 5.92
C SER A 29 9.38 9.46 7.38
N GLN A 30 8.20 9.08 7.88
CA GLN A 30 8.02 8.52 9.22
C GLN A 30 8.42 7.04 9.28
N PHE A 31 8.65 6.39 8.14
CA PHE A 31 8.96 4.97 8.00
C PHE A 31 10.33 4.76 7.34
N GLN A 32 11.39 5.38 7.89
CA GLN A 32 12.71 5.46 7.23
C GLN A 32 13.45 4.12 7.10
N ASP A 33 13.08 3.16 7.94
CA ASP A 33 13.56 1.78 7.93
C ASP A 33 12.85 0.93 6.87
N SER A 34 11.74 1.41 6.31
CA SER A 34 10.99 0.68 5.29
C SER A 34 11.67 0.72 3.92
N VAL A 35 11.57 -0.40 3.20
CA VAL A 35 12.00 -0.48 1.80
C VAL A 35 11.27 0.55 0.93
N LEU A 36 9.99 0.84 1.23
CA LEU A 36 9.23 1.86 0.52
C LEU A 36 9.88 3.24 0.61
N TRP A 37 10.33 3.65 1.80
CA TRP A 37 11.04 4.93 1.96
C TRP A 37 12.39 4.92 1.26
N GLN A 38 13.18 3.85 1.44
CA GLN A 38 14.54 3.79 0.88
C GLN A 38 14.54 3.85 -0.65
N GLU A 39 13.66 3.09 -1.29
CA GLU A 39 13.52 3.10 -2.75
C GLU A 39 12.91 4.41 -3.26
N ALA A 40 11.92 4.98 -2.55
CA ALA A 40 11.27 6.21 -3.00
C ALA A 40 12.19 7.42 -2.87
N SER A 41 12.94 7.51 -1.76
CA SER A 41 13.88 8.60 -1.51
C SER A 41 15.12 8.53 -2.39
N SER A 42 15.58 7.34 -2.80
CA SER A 42 16.68 7.18 -3.76
C SER A 42 16.29 7.62 -5.17
N LEU A 43 15.03 7.38 -5.57
CA LEU A 43 14.49 7.76 -6.87
C LEU A 43 14.00 9.21 -6.95
N ALA A 44 13.78 9.88 -5.81
CA ALA A 44 13.33 11.27 -5.72
C ALA A 44 14.23 12.29 -6.44
N LEU A 45 15.43 11.88 -6.87
CA LEU A 45 16.33 12.66 -7.72
C LEU A 45 15.84 12.80 -9.18
N SER A 46 14.78 12.09 -9.55
CA SER A 46 14.11 12.17 -10.86
C SER A 46 12.66 12.62 -10.64
N GLU A 47 12.30 13.80 -11.13
CA GLU A 47 11.01 14.48 -10.87
C GLU A 47 9.77 13.64 -11.27
N GLU A 48 9.89 12.75 -12.24
CA GLU A 48 8.78 11.92 -12.74
C GLU A 48 8.86 10.43 -12.35
N ALA A 49 9.77 10.05 -11.44
CA ALA A 49 9.97 8.64 -11.11
C ALA A 49 8.76 8.05 -10.40
N ARG A 50 8.11 7.08 -11.05
CA ARG A 50 7.06 6.24 -10.46
C ARG A 50 7.62 4.88 -10.12
N LEU A 51 7.56 4.52 -8.84
CA LEU A 51 8.01 3.23 -8.36
C LEU A 51 7.05 2.12 -8.78
N PHE A 52 7.57 1.08 -9.43
CA PHE A 52 6.80 -0.12 -9.70
C PHE A 52 6.99 -1.16 -8.60
N ILE A 53 5.89 -1.71 -8.11
CA ILE A 53 5.85 -2.77 -7.11
C ILE A 53 5.06 -3.94 -7.71
N ASP A 54 5.73 -5.06 -7.94
CA ASP A 54 5.13 -6.29 -8.47
C ASP A 54 4.36 -7.05 -7.39
N ARG A 55 3.31 -6.43 -6.84
CA ARG A 55 2.43 -6.96 -5.79
C ARG A 55 0.97 -6.60 -6.07
N ASP A 56 0.06 -7.22 -5.32
CA ASP A 56 -1.37 -6.97 -5.45
C ASP A 56 -1.76 -5.55 -5.00
N GLY A 57 -2.23 -4.74 -5.93
CA GLY A 57 -2.66 -3.37 -5.67
C GLY A 57 -3.90 -3.28 -4.77
N TYR A 58 -4.79 -4.27 -4.81
CA TYR A 58 -5.99 -4.28 -3.98
C TYR A 58 -5.65 -4.37 -2.49
N THR A 59 -4.76 -5.29 -2.13
CA THR A 59 -4.24 -5.46 -0.76
C THR A 59 -3.38 -4.26 -0.35
N PHE A 60 -2.62 -3.68 -1.27
CA PHE A 60 -1.78 -2.51 -0.98
C PHE A 60 -2.58 -1.29 -0.50
N ARG A 61 -3.87 -1.18 -0.82
CA ARG A 61 -4.76 -0.15 -0.25
C ARG A 61 -4.70 -0.10 1.27
N HIS A 62 -4.53 -1.24 1.95
CA HIS A 62 -4.44 -1.27 3.40
C HIS A 62 -3.10 -0.74 3.92
N VAL A 63 -2.01 -1.00 3.18
CA VAL A 63 -0.70 -0.38 3.44
C VAL A 63 -0.81 1.12 3.24
N HIS A 64 -1.39 1.56 2.12
CA HIS A 64 -1.63 2.98 1.83
C HIS A 64 -2.47 3.67 2.91
N TYR A 65 -3.53 3.03 3.39
CA TYR A 65 -4.34 3.51 4.51
C TYR A 65 -3.52 3.63 5.80
N TYR A 66 -2.69 2.63 6.11
CA TYR A 66 -1.81 2.66 7.28
C TYR A 66 -0.79 3.79 7.19
N LEU A 67 -0.14 3.99 6.04
CA LEU A 67 0.78 5.11 5.82
C LEU A 67 0.11 6.48 6.05
N HIS A 68 -1.21 6.57 5.81
CA HIS A 68 -1.96 7.82 5.99
C HIS A 68 -2.47 8.06 7.40
N THR A 69 -2.74 7.00 8.16
CA THR A 69 -3.50 7.07 9.42
C THR A 69 -2.80 6.46 10.62
N SER A 70 -1.71 5.73 10.39
CA SER A 70 -1.03 4.86 11.35
C SER A 70 -1.96 3.84 12.03
N LYS A 71 -3.07 3.46 11.36
CA LYS A 71 -4.06 2.50 11.84
C LYS A 71 -4.24 1.36 10.84
N LEU A 72 -4.44 0.14 11.33
CA LEU A 72 -4.85 -0.98 10.49
C LEU A 72 -6.35 -0.87 10.16
N SER A 73 -6.71 -1.16 8.91
CA SER A 73 -8.11 -1.19 8.49
C SER A 73 -8.82 -2.41 9.07
N PHE A 74 -10.03 -2.23 9.62
CA PHE A 74 -10.87 -3.35 10.04
C PHE A 74 -11.19 -4.30 8.88
N SER A 75 -11.22 -3.78 7.65
CA SER A 75 -11.45 -4.57 6.44
C SER A 75 -10.36 -5.64 6.22
N CYS A 76 -9.13 -5.42 6.68
CA CYS A 76 -8.05 -6.42 6.59
C CYS A 76 -8.44 -7.74 7.27
N PHE A 77 -9.04 -7.64 8.47
CA PHE A 77 -9.41 -8.82 9.24
C PHE A 77 -10.55 -9.60 8.57
N SER A 78 -11.54 -8.89 8.02
CA SER A 78 -12.60 -9.56 7.24
C SER A 78 -12.06 -10.21 5.98
N GLU A 79 -11.09 -9.60 5.29
CA GLU A 79 -10.50 -10.17 4.08
C GLU A 79 -9.66 -11.42 4.38
N ILE A 80 -8.89 -11.43 5.47
CA ILE A 80 -8.17 -12.63 5.94
C ILE A 80 -9.17 -13.76 6.25
N ARG A 81 -10.27 -13.42 6.93
CA ARG A 81 -11.32 -14.40 7.22
C ARG A 81 -11.96 -14.95 5.94
N LEU A 82 -12.28 -14.11 4.97
CA LEU A 82 -12.81 -14.57 3.68
C LEU A 82 -11.80 -15.48 2.97
N LEU A 83 -10.51 -15.15 3.01
CA LEU A 83 -9.46 -15.98 2.43
C LEU A 83 -9.37 -17.35 3.11
N TYR A 84 -9.50 -17.39 4.43
CA TYR A 84 -9.59 -18.64 5.19
C TYR A 84 -10.79 -19.48 4.74
N GLU A 85 -11.98 -18.88 4.67
CA GLU A 85 -13.21 -19.56 4.25
C GLU A 85 -13.08 -20.15 2.83
N GLN A 86 -12.46 -19.40 1.91
CA GLN A 86 -12.16 -19.87 0.55
C GLN A 86 -11.12 -20.99 0.54
N ALA A 87 -10.05 -20.88 1.34
CA ALA A 87 -9.03 -21.92 1.46
C ALA A 87 -9.61 -23.23 1.99
N THR A 88 -10.54 -23.16 2.96
CA THR A 88 -11.29 -24.33 3.44
C THR A 88 -12.16 -24.93 2.35
N ALA A 89 -12.94 -24.11 1.63
CA ALA A 89 -13.83 -24.60 0.56
C ALA A 89 -13.08 -25.28 -0.58
N MET A 90 -11.86 -24.83 -0.90
CA MET A 90 -11.02 -25.37 -1.97
C MET A 90 -9.99 -26.41 -1.49
N CYS A 91 -10.01 -26.82 -0.22
CA CYS A 91 -9.04 -27.75 0.37
C CYS A 91 -7.57 -27.31 0.24
N LEU A 92 -7.30 -26.00 0.32
CA LEU A 92 -5.94 -25.43 0.26
C LEU A 92 -5.30 -25.43 1.65
N THR A 93 -4.89 -26.62 2.12
CA THR A 93 -4.46 -26.83 3.51
C THR A 93 -3.30 -25.94 3.95
N SER A 94 -2.32 -25.71 3.07
CA SER A 94 -1.18 -24.83 3.37
C SER A 94 -1.62 -23.38 3.59
N LEU A 95 -2.55 -22.88 2.77
CA LEU A 95 -3.09 -21.53 2.89
C LEU A 95 -4.01 -21.39 4.11
N GLN A 96 -4.77 -22.44 4.45
CA GLN A 96 -5.62 -22.47 5.63
C GLN A 96 -4.81 -22.32 6.93
N GLN A 97 -3.62 -22.92 7.01
CA GLN A 97 -2.76 -22.85 8.21
C GLN A 97 -2.25 -21.43 8.49
N VAL A 98 -1.89 -20.67 7.44
CA VAL A 98 -1.39 -19.29 7.60
C VAL A 98 -2.51 -18.25 7.74
N THR A 99 -3.76 -18.60 7.40
CA THR A 99 -4.92 -17.69 7.51
C THR A 99 -5.80 -17.99 8.72
N ALA A 100 -5.44 -18.99 9.53
CA ALA A 100 -6.08 -19.28 10.80
C ALA A 100 -5.63 -18.24 11.85
N VAL A 101 -6.35 -17.13 11.94
CA VAL A 101 -6.11 -16.02 12.88
C VAL A 101 -7.17 -16.01 13.96
#